data_AF-A0A1D2QC93-F1
#
_entry.id   AF-A0A1D2QC93-F1
#
_cell.length_a   1.000
_cell.length_b   1.000
_cell.length_c   1.000
_cell.angle_alpha   90.00
_cell.angle_beta   90.00
_cell.angle_gamma   90.00
#
_symmetry.space_group_name_H-M   'P 1'
#
loop_
_entity.id
_entity.type
_entity.pdbx_description
1 polymer ?
#
loop_
_entity_poly.entity_id
_entity_poly.type
_entity_poly.pdbx_seq_one_letter_code
_entity_poly.pdbx_strand_id
1 'polypeptide(L)' 'MPPEKGPLTSEQKDTLATAYKNGYWNVPREITQQDLADLIGLSDGMLSRRLRQGVKIAVEQLLFGPSGKPFE' A
#
# COMPACT_ATOMS: atom_id res chain seq x y z
N MET A 1 -12.22 -4.04 12.19
CA MET A 1 -11.11 -4.27 13.14
C MET A 1 -10.03 -3.21 12.87
N PRO A 2 -9.62 -2.37 13.84
CA PRO A 2 -8.35 -1.64 13.77
C PRO A 2 -7.15 -2.59 14.07
N PRO A 3 -5.90 -2.18 13.78
CA PRO A 3 -4.83 -3.09 13.34
C PRO A 3 -4.08 -3.80 14.48
N GLU A 4 -3.72 -5.06 14.24
CA GLU A 4 -3.01 -5.91 15.21
C GLU A 4 -1.52 -5.54 15.48
N LYS A 5 -0.96 -4.55 14.78
CA LYS A 5 0.24 -3.74 15.16
C LYS A 5 0.67 -2.84 13.99
N GLY A 6 0.58 -1.53 14.17
CA GLY A 6 1.05 -0.50 13.22
C GLY A 6 -0.07 0.34 12.59
N PRO A 7 0.25 1.46 11.93
CA PRO A 7 -0.75 2.43 11.46
C PRO A 7 -1.48 2.04 10.16
N LEU A 8 -1.03 0.98 9.48
CA LEU A 8 -1.73 0.40 8.33
C LEU A 8 -2.80 -0.59 8.81
N THR A 9 -3.97 -0.58 8.16
CA THR A 9 -4.92 -1.70 8.34
C THR A 9 -4.37 -2.98 7.73
N SER A 10 -4.88 -4.14 8.15
CA SER A 10 -4.48 -5.44 7.59
C SER A 10 -4.66 -5.45 6.07
N GLU A 11 -5.79 -4.93 5.56
CA GLU A 11 -6.08 -4.88 4.13
C GLU A 11 -5.10 -3.99 3.37
N GLN A 12 -4.70 -2.85 3.95
CA GLN A 12 -3.69 -1.97 3.34
C GLN A 12 -2.32 -2.66 3.32
N LYS A 13 -1.92 -3.28 4.42
CA LYS A 13 -0.66 -4.03 4.52
C LYS A 13 -0.61 -5.17 3.50
N ASP A 14 -1.67 -5.97 3.42
CA ASP A 14 -1.76 -7.08 2.47
C ASP A 14 -1.74 -6.59 1.02
N THR A 15 -2.44 -5.49 0.73
CA THR A 15 -2.46 -4.90 -0.62
C THR A 15 -1.09 -4.40 -1.05
N LEU A 16 -0.37 -3.68 -0.19
CA LEU A 16 0.99 -3.22 -0.48
C LEU A 16 1.96 -4.40 -0.64
N ALA A 17 1.84 -5.43 0.22
CA ALA A 17 2.66 -6.63 0.15
C ALA A 17 2.40 -7.44 -1.13
N THR A 18 1.15 -7.61 -1.52
CA THR A 18 0.76 -8.28 -2.78
C THR A 18 1.26 -7.49 -3.98
N ALA A 19 1.12 -6.17 -3.98
CA ALA A 19 1.66 -5.31 -5.04
C ALA A 19 3.19 -5.49 -5.19
N TYR A 20 3.93 -5.50 -4.08
CA TYR A 20 5.37 -5.72 -4.08
C TYR A 20 5.75 -7.12 -4.59
N LYS A 21 5.10 -8.17 -4.08
CA LYS A 21 5.40 -9.57 -4.45
C LYS A 21 5.14 -9.86 -5.93
N ASN A 22 4.23 -9.13 -6.56
CA ASN A 22 3.87 -9.31 -7.98
C ASN A 22 4.53 -8.26 -8.90
N GLY A 23 5.54 -7.51 -8.42
CA GLY A 23 6.30 -6.58 -9.24
C GLY A 23 5.53 -5.36 -9.73
N TYR A 24 4.44 -4.98 -9.05
CA TYR A 24 3.68 -3.76 -9.37
C TYR A 24 4.51 -2.48 -9.23
N TRP A 25 5.52 -2.51 -8.35
CA TRP A 25 6.43 -1.39 -8.10
C TRP A 25 7.74 -1.46 -8.90
N ASN A 26 7.93 -2.49 -9.74
CA ASN A 26 9.15 -2.65 -10.53
C ASN A 26 9.19 -1.72 -11.75
N VAL A 27 10.38 -1.54 -12.32
CA VAL A 27 10.59 -0.78 -13.56
C VAL A 27 11.33 -1.70 -14.55
N PRO A 28 10.66 -2.17 -15.64
CA PRO A 28 9.23 -2.01 -15.95
C PRO A 28 8.34 -2.77 -14.95
N ARG A 29 7.05 -2.41 -14.89
CA ARG A 29 6.08 -3.14 -14.06
C ARG A 29 5.85 -4.54 -14.61
N GLU A 30 5.76 -5.52 -13.72
CA GLU A 30 5.48 -6.92 -14.07
C GLU A 30 3.97 -7.22 -14.13
N ILE A 31 3.15 -6.40 -13.44
CA ILE A 31 1.69 -6.53 -13.38
C ILE A 31 1.04 -5.14 -13.52
N THR A 32 -0.13 -5.08 -14.18
CA THR A 32 -0.90 -3.83 -14.26
C THR A 32 -1.71 -3.58 -12.99
N GLN A 33 -2.29 -2.39 -12.85
CA GLN A 33 -3.20 -2.11 -11.73
C GLN A 33 -4.47 -2.97 -11.82
N GLN A 34 -4.99 -3.16 -13.03
CA GLN A 34 -6.18 -3.96 -13.28
C GLN A 34 -5.95 -5.42 -12.89
N ASP A 35 -4.84 -6.02 -13.34
CA ASP A 35 -4.49 -7.40 -12.97
C ASP A 35 -4.33 -7.57 -11.45
N LEU A 36 -3.74 -6.58 -10.77
CA LEU A 36 -3.63 -6.57 -9.31
C LEU A 36 -5.00 -6.41 -8.62
N ALA A 37 -5.92 -5.65 -9.23
CA ALA A 37 -7.27 -5.44 -8.69
C ALA A 37 -8.06 -6.76 -8.78
N ASP A 38 -7.95 -7.44 -9.92
CA ASP A 38 -8.54 -8.75 -10.15
C ASP A 38 -7.97 -9.80 -9.20
N LEU A 39 -6.64 -9.81 -8.98
CA LEU A 39 -5.97 -10.71 -8.02
C LEU A 39 -6.49 -10.54 -6.58
N ILE A 40 -6.80 -9.31 -6.15
CA ILE A 40 -7.26 -9.01 -4.79
C ILE A 40 -8.80 -9.09 -4.69
N GLY A 41 -9.52 -9.18 -5.81
CA GLY A 41 -10.97 -9.19 -5.85
C GLY A 41 -11.58 -7.81 -5.57
N LEU A 42 -10.95 -6.74 -6.06
CA LEU A 42 -11.40 -5.35 -5.91
C LEU A 42 -11.68 -4.72 -7.25
N SER A 43 -12.51 -3.67 -7.24
CA SER A 43 -12.53 -2.75 -8.36
C SER A 43 -11.24 -1.93 -8.40
N ASP A 44 -10.88 -1.51 -9.61
CA ASP A 44 -9.66 -0.76 -9.89
C ASP A 44 -9.59 0.55 -9.07
N GLY A 45 -10.72 1.23 -8.88
CA GLY A 45 -10.83 2.42 -8.04
C GLY A 45 -10.61 2.15 -6.54
N MET A 46 -11.12 1.03 -6.02
CA MET A 46 -10.90 0.62 -4.63
C MET A 46 -9.45 0.25 -4.38
N LEU A 47 -8.84 -0.50 -5.29
CA LEU A 47 -7.41 -0.82 -5.25
C LEU A 47 -6.58 0.47 -5.25
N SER A 48 -6.84 1.36 -6.20
CA SER A 48 -6.11 2.61 -6.36
C SER A 48 -6.18 3.50 -5.11
N ARG A 49 -7.38 3.62 -4.50
CA ARG A 49 -7.54 4.33 -3.22
C ARG A 49 -6.74 3.66 -2.10
N ARG A 50 -6.80 2.34 -1.99
CA ARG A 50 -6.13 1.58 -0.93
C ARG A 50 -4.61 1.67 -1.04
N LEU A 51 -4.06 1.56 -2.26
CA LEU A 51 -2.64 1.76 -2.53
C LEU A 51 -2.20 3.16 -2.11
N ARG A 52 -2.91 4.22 -2.53
CA ARG A 52 -2.56 5.61 -2.17
C ARG A 52 -2.59 5.83 -0.65
N GLN A 53 -3.61 5.33 0.04
CA GLN A 53 -3.73 5.47 1.49
C GLN A 53 -2.62 4.71 2.22
N GLY A 54 -2.35 3.47 1.80
CA GLY A 54 -1.29 2.65 2.38
C GLY A 54 0.09 3.27 2.16
N VAL A 55 0.42 3.69 0.94
CA VAL A 55 1.69 4.34 0.62
C VAL A 55 1.85 5.64 1.41
N LYS A 56 0.80 6.48 1.50
CA LYS A 56 0.83 7.71 2.30
C LYS A 56 1.24 7.42 3.75
N ILE A 57 0.59 6.45 4.40
CA ILE A 57 0.90 6.08 5.79
C ILE A 57 2.33 5.52 5.89
N ALA A 58 2.75 4.67 4.96
CA ALA A 58 4.10 4.10 4.97
C ALA A 58 5.19 5.19 4.83
N VAL A 59 4.97 6.16 3.93
CA VAL A 59 5.87 7.31 3.74
C VAL A 59 5.88 8.21 4.97
N GLU A 60 4.71 8.51 5.55
CA GLU A 60 4.59 9.29 6.79
C GLU A 60 5.40 8.65 7.92
N GLN A 61 5.27 7.34 8.14
CA GLN A 61 6.03 6.65 9.18
C GLN A 61 7.53 6.60 8.91
N LEU A 62 7.92 6.32 7.66
CA LEU A 62 9.32 6.14 7.31
C LEU A 62 10.09 7.47 7.35
N LEU A 63 9.50 8.54 6.82
CA LEU A 63 10.19 9.82 6.66
C LEU A 63 9.91 10.79 7.80
N PHE A 64 8.72 10.73 8.42
CA PHE A 64 8.25 11.75 9.37
C PHE A 64 8.01 11.22 10.80
N GLY A 65 8.23 9.93 11.04
CA GLY A 65 8.03 9.30 12.34
C GLY A 65 6.62 9.48 12.93
N PRO A 66 6.42 9.14 14.22
CA PRO A 66 5.12 9.26 14.89
C PRO A 66 4.63 10.71 15.07
N SER A 67 5.53 11.69 14.93
CA SER A 67 5.28 13.11 15.18
C SER A 67 4.90 13.91 13.93
N GLY A 68 4.96 13.30 12.74
CA GLY A 68 4.66 13.98 11.47
C GLY A 68 5.71 15.03 11.07
N LYS A 69 6.93 14.96 11.63
CA LYS A 69 8.07 15.82 11.28
C LYS A 69 9.19 15.00 10.66
N PRO A 70 9.83 15.46 9.57
CA PRO A 70 10.94 14.73 8.96
C PRO A 70 11.99 14.33 10.01
N PHE A 71 12.56 13.13 9.91
CA PHE A 71 13.82 12.84 10.60
C PHE A 71 14.88 13.80 10.02
N GLU A 72 15.50 14.61 10.89
CA GLU A 72 16.62 15.51 10.53
C GLU A 72 17.84 14.74 10.01
#